data_AF-A0A497CX13-F1
#
_entry.id   AF-A0A497CX13-F1
#
_cell.length_a   1.000
_cell.length_b   1.000
_cell.length_c   1.000
_cell.angle_alpha   90.00
_cell.angle_beta   90.00
_cell.angle_gamma   90.00
#
_symmetry.space_group_name_H-M   'P 1'
#
loop_
_entity.id
_entity.type
_entity.pdbx_description
1 polymer ?
#
loop_
_entity_poly.entity_id
_entity_poly.type
_entity_poly.pdbx_seq_one_letter_code
_entity_poly.pdbx_strand_id
1 'polypeptide(L)'
;MKMDDLKRQALELSSQGLSYGKIAEHLGIGKTTVYTWIVNSPGNDTRTKNVPKPKSTVPNELQNEKNEIDEFKESLQNDFGTDNDIQSLVYLRKAEMEHEINLERIELEREKLQHEQKMELESKKSEHLALQLDEIKMEREEERQESEQLSSTLNELKQENEELYNHFDNGTSETEIIELDEDLQQEYSDQVSSYLGIDGEEVDVDEIEQILSDTESIIHSTKKWCKKENQKKSDHPELSTLKQIRNSLIEKINEFEETFRSILVFDLDSEFDNELKESDF
;
A
#
# COMPACT_ATOMS: atom_id res chain seq x y z
N MET A 1 -23.57 -16.48 1.53
CA MET A 1 -24.82 -16.39 0.73
C MET A 1 -25.44 -17.77 0.64
N LYS A 2 -26.73 -17.94 0.90
CA LYS A 2 -27.34 -19.28 0.88
C LYS A 2 -27.58 -19.72 -0.57
N MET A 3 -27.52 -21.03 -0.83
CA MET A 3 -27.66 -21.60 -2.18
C MET A 3 -29.00 -21.22 -2.84
N ASP A 4 -30.05 -21.07 -2.04
CA ASP A 4 -31.38 -20.66 -2.51
C ASP A 4 -31.40 -19.21 -3.05
N ASP A 5 -30.58 -18.32 -2.50
CA ASP A 5 -30.48 -16.92 -2.95
C ASP A 5 -29.81 -16.85 -4.33
N LEU A 6 -28.75 -17.63 -4.55
CA LEU A 6 -28.05 -17.73 -5.84
C LEU A 6 -28.97 -18.31 -6.92
N LYS A 7 -29.76 -19.33 -6.58
CA LYS A 7 -30.73 -19.93 -7.51
C LYS A 7 -31.80 -18.92 -7.93
N ARG A 8 -32.32 -18.12 -6.99
CA ARG A 8 -33.32 -17.08 -7.29
C ARG A 8 -32.74 -16.00 -8.20
N GLN A 9 -31.53 -15.52 -7.92
CA GLN A 9 -30.85 -14.53 -8.76
C GLN A 9 -30.55 -15.06 -10.17
N ALA A 10 -30.13 -16.33 -10.30
CA ALA A 10 -29.90 -16.93 -11.62
C ALA A 10 -31.17 -16.96 -12.49
N LEU A 11 -32.33 -17.22 -11.89
CA LEU A 11 -33.62 -17.20 -12.59
C LEU A 11 -34.04 -15.78 -13.00
N GLU A 12 -33.81 -14.79 -12.13
CA GLU A 12 -34.09 -13.38 -12.43
C GLU A 12 -33.24 -12.87 -13.59
N LEU A 13 -31.93 -13.13 -13.58
CA LEU A 13 -31.02 -12.77 -14.68
C LEU A 13 -31.36 -13.52 -15.98
N SER A 14 -31.83 -14.77 -15.90
CA SER A 14 -32.33 -15.49 -17.07
C SER A 14 -33.59 -14.87 -17.65
N SER A 15 -34.48 -14.33 -16.80
CA SER A 15 -35.70 -13.64 -17.26
C SER A 15 -35.40 -12.31 -17.96
N GLN A 16 -34.24 -11.72 -17.67
CA GLN A 16 -33.69 -10.54 -18.34
C GLN A 16 -32.99 -10.88 -19.68
N GLY A 17 -32.91 -12.16 -20.07
CA GLY A 17 -32.33 -12.58 -21.35
C GLY A 17 -30.81 -12.73 -21.36
N LEU A 18 -30.15 -12.76 -20.19
CA LEU A 18 -28.71 -13.02 -20.13
C LEU A 18 -28.39 -14.47 -20.52
N SER A 19 -27.26 -14.67 -21.20
CA SER A 19 -26.77 -16.01 -21.53
C SER A 19 -26.25 -16.74 -20.29
N TYR A 20 -26.33 -18.07 -20.27
CA TYR A 20 -25.89 -18.89 -19.12
C TYR A 20 -24.45 -18.62 -18.69
N GLY A 21 -23.56 -18.27 -19.64
CA GLY A 21 -22.17 -17.93 -19.34
C GLY A 21 -22.03 -16.62 -18.55
N LYS A 22 -22.77 -15.58 -18.94
CA LYS A 22 -22.77 -14.30 -18.23
C LYS A 22 -23.39 -14.41 -16.84
N ILE A 23 -24.44 -15.22 -16.69
CA ILE A 23 -25.06 -15.49 -15.38
C ILE A 23 -24.07 -16.23 -14.46
N ALA A 24 -23.34 -17.21 -15.00
CA ALA A 24 -22.31 -17.96 -14.28
C ALA A 24 -21.18 -17.06 -13.77
N GLU A 25 -20.68 -16.18 -14.63
CA GLU A 25 -19.67 -15.18 -14.29
C GLU A 25 -20.15 -14.20 -13.21
N HIS A 26 -21.38 -13.69 -13.34
CA HIS A 26 -21.95 -12.72 -12.40
C HIS A 26 -22.20 -13.29 -11.00
N LEU A 27 -22.48 -14.60 -10.91
CA LEU A 27 -22.80 -15.28 -9.65
C LEU A 27 -21.64 -16.12 -9.10
N GLY A 28 -20.50 -16.20 -9.80
CA GLY A 28 -19.34 -17.00 -9.39
C GLY A 28 -19.63 -18.50 -9.33
N ILE A 29 -20.48 -19.03 -10.22
CA ILE A 29 -20.90 -20.44 -10.23
C ILE A 29 -20.69 -21.08 -11.61
N GLY A 30 -20.54 -22.41 -11.66
CA GLY A 30 -20.35 -23.14 -12.91
C GLY A 30 -21.54 -23.03 -13.88
N LYS A 31 -21.26 -22.87 -15.18
CA LYS A 31 -22.27 -22.75 -16.26
C LYS A 31 -23.27 -23.92 -16.28
N THR A 32 -22.82 -25.14 -16.01
CA THR A 32 -23.67 -26.34 -15.92
C THR A 32 -24.67 -26.28 -14.76
N THR A 33 -24.27 -25.70 -13.63
CA THR A 33 -25.14 -25.48 -12.47
C THR A 33 -26.27 -24.49 -12.81
N VAL A 34 -25.91 -23.37 -13.45
CA VAL A 34 -26.87 -22.37 -13.94
C VAL A 34 -27.89 -22.98 -14.91
N TYR A 35 -27.41 -23.75 -15.89
CA TYR A 35 -28.27 -24.47 -16.84
C TYR A 35 -29.26 -25.39 -16.13
N THR A 36 -28.77 -26.18 -15.16
CA THR A 36 -29.59 -27.12 -14.39
C THR A 36 -30.67 -26.41 -13.58
N TRP A 37 -30.37 -25.25 -13.00
CA TRP A 37 -31.34 -24.47 -12.24
C TRP A 37 -32.44 -23.85 -13.12
N ILE A 38 -32.08 -23.35 -14.30
CA ILE A 38 -33.03 -22.70 -15.21
C ILE A 38 -33.92 -23.72 -15.92
N VAL A 39 -33.37 -24.86 -16.34
CA VAL A 39 -34.13 -25.92 -17.02
C VAL A 39 -35.08 -26.64 -16.06
N ASN A 40 -34.66 -26.88 -14.81
CA ASN A 40 -35.49 -27.57 -13.81
C ASN A 40 -36.39 -26.61 -12.99
N SER A 41 -36.48 -25.33 -13.38
CA SER A 41 -37.32 -24.37 -12.67
C SER A 41 -38.80 -24.64 -12.97
N PRO A 42 -39.67 -24.74 -11.95
CA PRO A 42 -41.10 -24.90 -12.14
C PRO A 42 -41.67 -23.65 -12.84
N GLY A 43 -41.88 -23.75 -14.16
CA GLY A 43 -42.29 -22.63 -15.01
C GLY A 43 -41.57 -22.61 -16.37
N ASN A 44 -40.42 -23.28 -16.48
CA ASN A 44 -39.73 -23.48 -17.76
C ASN A 44 -40.11 -24.83 -18.37
N ASP A 45 -41.41 -25.05 -18.53
CA ASP A 45 -41.95 -26.15 -19.33
C ASP A 45 -41.59 -25.88 -20.79
N THR A 46 -40.35 -26.19 -21.15
CA THR A 46 -39.93 -26.47 -22.51
C THR A 46 -40.58 -27.79 -22.93
N ARG A 47 -41.92 -27.80 -22.97
CA ARG A 47 -42.69 -28.70 -23.81
C ARG A 47 -42.11 -28.52 -25.20
N THR A 48 -41.30 -29.48 -25.59
CA THR A 48 -40.97 -29.85 -26.95
C THR A 48 -42.25 -29.76 -27.78
N LYS A 49 -42.49 -28.58 -28.34
CA LYS A 49 -43.51 -28.41 -29.38
C LYS A 49 -43.06 -29.37 -30.47
N ASN A 50 -43.87 -30.39 -30.69
CA ASN A 50 -43.81 -31.26 -31.86
C ASN A 50 -43.68 -30.38 -33.10
N VAL A 51 -42.45 -30.16 -33.55
CA VAL A 51 -42.19 -29.58 -34.87
C VAL A 51 -42.71 -30.64 -35.84
N PRO A 52 -43.71 -30.32 -36.68
CA PRO A 52 -44.23 -31.27 -37.65
C PRO A 52 -43.06 -31.73 -38.53
N LYS A 53 -42.80 -33.04 -38.57
CA LYS A 53 -41.84 -33.61 -39.54
C LYS A 53 -42.25 -33.11 -40.93
N PRO A 54 -41.45 -32.29 -41.62
CA PRO A 54 -41.74 -31.93 -43.00
C PRO A 54 -41.73 -33.23 -43.82
N LYS A 55 -42.82 -33.47 -44.54
CA LYS A 55 -42.91 -34.58 -45.48
C LYS A 55 -41.80 -34.41 -46.51
N SER A 56 -40.94 -35.42 -46.61
CA SER A 56 -39.97 -35.62 -47.68
C SER A 56 -40.66 -35.45 -49.04
N THR A 57 -40.54 -34.25 -49.59
CA THR A 57 -40.68 -33.98 -51.02
C THR A 57 -39.28 -33.55 -51.39
N VAL A 58 -38.55 -34.42 -52.08
CA VAL A 58 -37.21 -34.12 -52.57
C VAL A 58 -37.31 -32.82 -53.38
N PRO A 59 -36.74 -31.70 -52.93
CA PRO A 59 -36.81 -30.46 -53.67
C PRO A 59 -36.00 -30.59 -54.95
N ASN A 60 -36.52 -29.99 -56.02
CA ASN A 60 -35.85 -29.84 -57.31
C ASN A 60 -34.56 -28.97 -57.24
N GLU A 61 -34.14 -28.53 -56.05
CA GLU A 61 -32.95 -27.70 -55.80
C GLU A 61 -31.64 -28.47 -56.03
N LEU A 62 -31.61 -29.79 -55.81
CA LEU A 62 -30.40 -30.60 -56.05
C LEU A 62 -30.04 -30.75 -57.54
N GLN A 63 -30.96 -30.46 -58.47
CA GLN A 63 -30.66 -30.46 -59.90
C GLN A 63 -30.10 -29.11 -60.38
N ASN A 64 -30.43 -27.99 -59.72
CA ASN A 64 -29.85 -26.68 -60.05
C ASN A 64 -28.40 -26.57 -59.55
N GLU A 65 -28.07 -27.14 -58.38
CA GLU A 65 -26.69 -27.13 -57.86
C GLU A 65 -25.69 -27.83 -58.79
N LYS A 66 -26.12 -28.86 -59.53
CA LYS A 66 -25.24 -29.55 -60.48
C LYS A 66 -24.88 -28.67 -61.68
N ASN A 67 -25.84 -27.90 -62.21
CA ASN A 67 -25.58 -27.03 -63.36
C ASN A 67 -24.67 -25.85 -62.97
N GLU A 68 -24.82 -25.30 -61.77
CA GLU A 68 -23.96 -24.22 -61.26
C GLU A 68 -22.51 -24.70 -61.03
N ILE A 69 -22.32 -25.92 -60.54
CA ILE A 69 -20.99 -26.51 -60.34
C ILE A 69 -20.28 -26.76 -61.68
N ASP A 70 -21.01 -27.19 -62.71
CA ASP A 70 -20.43 -27.46 -64.02
C ASP A 70 -20.10 -26.16 -64.79
N GLU A 71 -20.94 -25.12 -64.72
CA GLU A 71 -20.60 -23.78 -65.25
C GLU A 71 -19.38 -23.18 -64.55
N PHE A 72 -19.26 -23.34 -63.22
CA PHE A 72 -18.11 -22.84 -62.46
C PHE A 72 -16.81 -23.57 -62.83
N LYS A 73 -16.88 -24.89 -63.10
CA LYS A 73 -15.72 -25.65 -63.58
C LYS A 73 -15.26 -25.22 -64.97
N GLU A 74 -16.18 -25.02 -65.92
CA GLU A 74 -15.83 -24.51 -67.26
C GLU A 74 -15.19 -23.12 -67.17
N SER A 75 -15.70 -22.24 -66.30
CA SER A 75 -15.09 -20.92 -66.07
C SER A 75 -13.66 -21.04 -65.52
N LEU A 76 -13.44 -21.88 -64.52
CA LEU A 76 -12.11 -22.10 -63.94
C LEU A 76 -11.11 -22.72 -64.94
N GLN A 77 -11.58 -23.62 -65.81
CA GLN A 77 -10.74 -24.26 -66.82
C GLN A 77 -10.30 -23.27 -67.91
N ASN A 78 -11.15 -22.32 -68.26
CA ASN A 78 -10.80 -21.25 -69.18
C ASN A 78 -9.76 -20.28 -68.59
N ASP A 79 -9.86 -19.97 -67.29
CA ASP A 79 -9.00 -18.98 -66.64
C ASP A 79 -7.65 -19.54 -66.18
N PHE A 80 -7.61 -20.80 -65.72
CA PHE A 80 -6.46 -21.38 -65.02
C PHE A 80 -5.81 -22.59 -65.72
N GLY A 81 -6.34 -23.01 -66.88
CA GLY A 81 -5.69 -24.02 -67.72
C GLY A 81 -6.20 -25.45 -67.47
N THR A 82 -5.29 -26.42 -67.41
CA THR A 82 -5.67 -27.84 -67.32
C THR A 82 -6.19 -28.19 -65.92
N ASP A 83 -6.93 -29.30 -65.79
CA ASP A 83 -7.41 -29.80 -64.48
C ASP A 83 -6.26 -29.98 -63.46
N ASN A 84 -5.06 -30.30 -63.94
CA ASN A 84 -3.86 -30.40 -63.10
C ASN A 84 -3.41 -29.05 -62.54
N ASP A 85 -3.54 -27.97 -63.32
CA ASP A 85 -3.19 -26.61 -62.90
C ASP A 85 -4.19 -26.12 -61.83
N ILE A 86 -5.48 -26.41 -62.04
CA ILE A 86 -6.53 -26.15 -61.05
C ILE A 86 -6.27 -26.91 -59.76
N GLN A 87 -5.94 -28.21 -59.82
CA GLN A 87 -5.61 -28.99 -58.62
C GLN A 87 -4.39 -28.44 -57.88
N SER A 88 -3.36 -28.00 -58.61
CA SER A 88 -2.16 -27.40 -58.04
C SER A 88 -2.48 -26.09 -57.33
N LEU A 89 -3.34 -25.26 -57.91
CA LEU A 89 -3.81 -24.00 -57.30
C LEU A 89 -4.63 -24.26 -56.03
N VAL A 90 -5.53 -25.25 -56.05
CA VAL A 90 -6.29 -25.65 -54.86
C VAL A 90 -5.37 -26.14 -53.75
N TYR A 91 -4.35 -26.94 -54.10
CA TYR A 91 -3.36 -27.42 -53.14
C TYR A 91 -2.54 -26.26 -52.55
N LEU A 92 -2.08 -25.32 -53.39
CA LEU A 92 -1.35 -24.14 -52.95
C LEU A 92 -2.21 -23.29 -52.01
N ARG A 93 -3.47 -23.01 -52.38
CA ARG A 93 -4.39 -22.23 -51.54
C ARG A 93 -4.68 -22.91 -50.22
N LYS A 94 -4.81 -24.24 -50.21
CA LYS A 94 -4.95 -25.02 -48.99
C LYS A 94 -3.71 -24.88 -48.10
N ALA A 95 -2.51 -24.99 -48.67
CA ALA A 95 -1.27 -24.80 -47.93
C ALA A 95 -1.12 -23.36 -47.38
N GLU A 96 -1.53 -22.35 -48.13
CA GLU A 96 -1.58 -20.95 -47.67
C GLU A 96 -2.52 -20.77 -46.48
N MET A 97 -3.75 -21.30 -46.56
CA MET A 97 -4.71 -21.23 -45.44
C MET A 97 -4.20 -21.99 -44.22
N GLU A 98 -3.61 -23.18 -44.40
CA GLU A 98 -3.00 -23.93 -43.29
C GLU A 98 -1.84 -23.16 -42.65
N HIS A 99 -1.03 -22.47 -43.44
CA HIS A 99 0.04 -21.62 -42.95
C HIS A 99 -0.50 -20.40 -42.19
N GLU A 100 -1.54 -19.74 -42.70
CA GLU A 100 -2.21 -18.61 -42.04
C GLU A 100 -2.77 -19.02 -40.67
N ILE A 101 -3.49 -20.15 -40.60
CA ILE A 101 -4.00 -20.72 -39.34
C ILE A 101 -2.85 -21.03 -38.36
N ASN A 102 -1.71 -21.51 -38.87
CA ASN A 102 -0.55 -21.78 -38.02
C ASN A 102 0.09 -20.49 -37.49
N LEU A 103 0.18 -19.43 -38.30
CA LEU A 103 0.68 -18.13 -37.85
C LEU A 103 -0.22 -17.52 -36.77
N GLU A 104 -1.54 -17.53 -36.97
CA GLU A 104 -2.51 -17.06 -35.96
C GLU A 104 -2.37 -17.84 -34.65
N ARG A 105 -2.15 -19.17 -34.72
CA ARG A 105 -1.92 -19.99 -33.53
C ARG A 105 -0.64 -19.57 -32.78
N ILE A 106 0.45 -19.33 -33.51
CA ILE A 106 1.74 -18.91 -32.93
C ILE A 106 1.60 -17.53 -32.28
N GLU A 107 0.89 -16.60 -32.93
CA GLU A 107 0.64 -15.27 -32.38
C GLU A 107 -0.18 -15.33 -31.09
N LEU A 108 -1.25 -16.12 -31.08
CA LEU A 108 -2.07 -16.36 -29.88
C LEU A 108 -1.24 -16.98 -28.73
N GLU A 109 -0.34 -17.91 -29.04
CA GLU A 109 0.55 -18.51 -28.05
C GLU A 109 1.55 -17.49 -27.49
N ARG A 110 2.09 -16.62 -28.34
CA ARG A 110 2.98 -15.53 -27.92
C ARG A 110 2.27 -14.54 -27.01
N GLU A 111 1.05 -14.13 -27.34
CA GLU A 111 0.24 -13.24 -26.50
C GLU A 111 -0.04 -13.87 -25.12
N LYS A 112 -0.36 -15.18 -25.08
CA LYS A 112 -0.54 -15.90 -23.82
C LYS A 112 0.71 -15.90 -22.96
N LEU A 113 1.88 -16.18 -23.55
CA LEU A 113 3.15 -16.17 -22.83
C LEU A 113 3.50 -14.76 -22.31
N GLN A 114 3.24 -13.71 -23.08
CA GLN A 114 3.44 -12.34 -22.63
C GLN A 114 2.52 -11.98 -21.45
N HIS A 115 1.26 -12.40 -21.53
CA HIS A 115 0.31 -12.21 -20.43
C HIS A 115 0.74 -12.98 -19.17
N GLU A 116 1.18 -14.22 -19.30
CA GLU A 116 1.69 -15.03 -18.19
C GLU A 116 2.93 -14.40 -17.54
N GLN A 117 3.89 -13.94 -18.33
CA GLN A 117 5.07 -13.22 -17.82
C GLN A 117 4.69 -11.94 -17.07
N LYS A 118 3.70 -11.19 -17.58
CA LYS A 118 3.21 -9.98 -16.92
C LYS A 118 2.57 -10.31 -15.57
N MET A 119 1.74 -11.36 -15.51
CA MET A 119 1.12 -11.83 -14.26
C MET A 119 2.17 -12.33 -13.25
N GLU A 120 3.22 -13.03 -13.71
CA GLU A 120 4.32 -13.48 -12.85
C GLU A 120 5.11 -12.30 -12.28
N LEU A 121 5.37 -11.27 -13.09
CA LEU A 121 6.05 -10.05 -12.64
C LEU A 121 5.20 -9.29 -11.61
N GLU A 122 3.90 -9.13 -11.86
CA GLU A 122 2.97 -8.51 -10.91
C GLU A 122 2.88 -9.31 -9.61
N SER A 123 2.89 -10.65 -9.68
CA SER A 123 2.94 -11.52 -8.51
C SER A 123 4.21 -11.31 -7.69
N LYS A 124 5.38 -11.23 -8.33
CA LYS A 124 6.67 -10.97 -7.64
C LYS A 124 6.71 -9.60 -6.99
N LYS A 125 6.19 -8.57 -7.68
CA LYS A 125 6.05 -7.22 -7.10
C LYS A 125 5.13 -7.22 -5.88
N SER A 126 4.00 -7.92 -5.95
CA SER A 126 3.08 -8.05 -4.82
C SER A 126 3.71 -8.79 -3.63
N GLU A 127 4.52 -9.83 -3.88
CA GLU A 127 5.23 -10.56 -2.84
C GLU A 127 6.30 -9.69 -2.16
N HIS A 128 7.06 -8.92 -2.94
CA HIS A 128 8.03 -7.96 -2.42
C HIS A 128 7.38 -6.89 -1.53
N LEU A 129 6.28 -6.28 -2.00
CA LEU A 129 5.52 -5.30 -1.20
C LEU A 129 4.97 -5.91 0.10
N ALA A 130 4.57 -7.19 0.09
CA ALA A 130 4.13 -7.86 1.30
C ALA A 130 5.27 -8.03 2.31
N LEU A 131 6.48 -8.37 1.85
CA LEU A 131 7.67 -8.45 2.72
C LEU A 131 8.04 -7.09 3.32
N GLN A 132 8.04 -6.02 2.51
CA GLN A 132 8.29 -4.66 3.00
C GLN A 132 7.25 -4.21 4.05
N LEU A 133 5.97 -4.56 3.85
CA LEU A 133 4.93 -4.27 4.84
C LEU A 133 5.13 -5.02 6.16
N ASP A 134 5.68 -6.23 6.12
CA ASP A 134 5.97 -6.99 7.33
C ASP A 134 7.23 -6.48 8.05
N GLU A 135 8.23 -5.99 7.31
CA GLU A 135 9.40 -5.28 7.85
C GLU A 135 8.99 -3.99 8.59
N ILE A 136 8.20 -3.12 7.95
CA ILE A 136 7.69 -1.88 8.56
C ILE A 136 6.84 -2.17 9.81
N LYS A 137 6.05 -3.27 9.81
CA LYS A 137 5.29 -3.67 11.01
C LYS A 137 6.20 -4.10 12.15
N MET A 138 7.31 -4.76 11.84
CA MET A 138 8.29 -5.19 12.82
C MET A 138 8.98 -3.97 13.45
N GLU A 139 9.44 -3.02 12.62
CA GLU A 139 10.05 -1.76 13.09
C GLU A 139 9.09 -0.97 13.98
N ARG A 140 7.83 -0.80 13.56
CA ARG A 140 6.81 -0.12 14.38
C ARG A 140 6.51 -0.82 15.70
N GLU A 141 6.62 -2.14 15.74
CA GLU A 141 6.44 -2.91 16.96
C GLU A 141 7.62 -2.70 17.92
N GLU A 142 8.85 -2.64 17.39
CA GLU A 142 10.05 -2.30 18.16
C GLU A 142 9.97 -0.88 18.72
N GLU A 143 9.62 0.12 17.90
CA GLU A 143 9.39 1.50 18.35
C GLU A 143 8.31 1.59 19.44
N ARG A 144 7.22 0.81 19.31
CA ARG A 144 6.19 0.77 20.35
C ARG A 144 6.74 0.24 21.67
N GLN A 145 7.56 -0.81 21.64
CA GLN A 145 8.19 -1.36 22.84
C GLN A 145 9.17 -0.37 23.48
N GLU A 146 9.96 0.33 22.68
CA GLU A 146 10.86 1.40 23.18
C GLU A 146 10.06 2.55 23.82
N SER A 147 8.96 2.97 23.18
CA SER A 147 8.04 3.97 23.73
C SER A 147 7.42 3.55 25.06
N GLU A 148 7.02 2.28 25.19
CA GLU A 148 6.50 1.70 26.44
C GLU A 148 7.58 1.72 27.54
N GLN A 149 8.85 1.40 27.22
CA GLN A 149 9.96 1.46 28.17
C GLN A 149 10.27 2.90 28.61
N LEU A 150 10.31 3.84 27.68
CA LEU A 150 10.50 5.26 27.97
C LEU A 150 9.36 5.81 28.84
N SER A 151 8.12 5.40 28.58
CA SER A 151 6.97 5.75 29.42
C SER A 151 7.11 5.21 30.85
N SER A 152 7.58 3.97 31.01
CA SER A 152 7.86 3.38 32.32
C SER A 152 8.92 4.16 33.09
N THR A 153 10.05 4.45 32.46
CA THR A 153 11.15 5.20 33.11
C THR A 153 10.74 6.64 33.46
N LEU A 154 9.94 7.29 32.62
CA LEU A 154 9.38 8.61 32.93
C LEU A 154 8.49 8.58 34.17
N ASN A 155 7.64 7.55 34.32
CA ASN A 155 6.78 7.40 35.48
C ASN A 155 7.59 7.14 36.77
N GLU A 156 8.66 6.34 36.68
CA GLU A 156 9.59 6.12 37.81
C GLU A 156 10.25 7.44 38.26
N LEU A 157 10.73 8.25 37.32
CA LEU A 157 11.33 9.56 37.63
C LEU A 157 10.32 10.56 38.21
N LYS A 158 9.08 10.54 37.72
CA LYS A 158 7.99 11.35 38.31
C LYS A 158 7.75 10.96 39.76
N GLN A 159 7.73 9.66 40.06
CA GLN A 159 7.57 9.16 41.42
C GLN A 159 8.75 9.56 42.31
N GLU A 160 10.00 9.40 41.85
CA GLU A 160 11.19 9.79 42.61
C GLU A 160 11.19 11.29 42.92
N ASN A 161 10.80 12.12 41.95
CA ASN A 161 10.65 13.57 42.17
C ASN A 161 9.57 13.87 43.22
N GLU A 162 8.42 13.20 43.18
CA GLU A 162 7.36 13.37 44.18
C GLU A 162 7.84 12.98 45.59
N GLU A 163 8.62 11.90 45.71
CA GLU A 163 9.25 11.49 46.97
C GLU A 163 10.25 12.54 47.49
N LEU A 164 11.04 13.15 46.61
CA LEU A 164 11.95 14.24 46.96
C LEU A 164 11.20 15.49 47.44
N TYR A 165 10.15 15.93 46.73
CA TYR A 165 9.30 17.05 47.15
C TYR A 165 8.71 16.81 48.56
N ASN A 166 8.15 15.62 48.78
CA ASN A 166 7.61 15.24 50.09
C ASN A 166 8.70 15.23 51.19
N HIS A 167 9.94 14.87 50.87
CA HIS A 167 11.05 14.94 51.82
C HIS A 167 11.40 16.40 52.19
N PHE A 168 11.41 17.32 51.23
CA PHE A 168 11.69 18.74 51.47
C PHE A 168 10.60 19.43 52.30
N ASP A 169 9.33 19.13 52.03
CA ASP A 169 8.20 19.67 52.80
C ASP A 169 8.20 19.16 54.26
N ASN A 170 8.65 17.93 54.50
CA ASN A 170 8.71 17.36 55.86
C ASN A 170 9.99 17.71 56.63
N GLY A 171 11.08 18.09 55.95
CA GLY A 171 12.41 18.27 56.53
C GLY A 171 12.78 19.70 56.96
N THR A 172 11.96 20.70 56.64
CA THR A 172 12.28 22.12 56.85
C THR A 172 11.72 22.72 58.16
N SER A 173 11.42 21.91 59.17
CA SER A 173 10.93 22.43 60.45
C SER A 173 11.98 23.14 61.32
N GLU A 174 13.27 23.16 60.97
CA GLU A 174 14.31 23.78 61.83
C GLU A 174 15.48 24.50 61.13
N THR A 175 15.50 24.64 59.80
CA THR A 175 16.49 25.49 59.13
C THR A 175 16.00 26.94 59.07
N GLU A 176 16.62 27.76 59.92
CA GLU A 176 16.80 29.21 59.81
C GLU A 176 16.38 29.73 58.42
N ILE A 177 15.18 30.32 58.36
CA ILE A 177 14.61 30.95 57.18
C ILE A 177 15.58 32.06 56.78
N ILE A 178 16.43 31.79 55.79
CA ILE A 178 17.06 32.84 55.02
C ILE A 178 15.89 33.47 54.26
N GLU A 179 15.43 34.62 54.74
CA GLU A 179 14.49 35.50 54.02
C GLU A 179 15.14 35.83 52.67
N LEU A 180 14.86 35.00 51.66
CA LEU A 180 15.04 35.35 50.28
C LEU A 180 14.03 36.45 49.97
N ASP A 181 14.54 37.60 49.53
CA ASP A 181 13.79 38.77 49.10
C ASP A 181 12.55 38.34 48.31
N GLU A 182 11.36 38.80 48.69
CA GLU A 182 10.06 38.41 48.08
C GLU A 182 10.08 38.59 46.55
N ASP A 183 10.85 39.58 46.07
CA ASP A 183 11.03 39.87 44.65
C ASP A 183 11.73 38.71 43.90
N LEU A 184 12.69 38.02 44.52
CA LEU A 184 13.38 36.88 43.90
C LEU A 184 12.53 35.61 43.91
N GLN A 185 11.72 35.38 44.95
CA GLN A 185 10.83 34.23 45.00
C GLN A 185 9.74 34.33 43.93
N GLN A 186 9.21 35.53 43.69
CA GLN A 186 8.21 35.77 42.65
C GLN A 186 8.81 35.55 41.25
N GLU A 187 10.03 36.05 40.99
CA GLU A 187 10.69 35.91 39.68
C GLU A 187 11.04 34.45 39.35
N TYR A 188 11.48 33.66 40.34
CA TYR A 188 11.73 32.22 40.16
C TYR A 188 10.44 31.40 40.02
N SER A 189 9.40 31.72 40.78
CA SER A 189 8.09 31.03 40.71
C SER A 189 7.44 31.21 39.34
N ASP A 190 7.52 32.41 38.78
CA ASP A 190 6.94 32.72 37.47
C ASP A 190 7.74 32.08 36.33
N GLN A 191 9.07 32.00 36.43
CA GLN A 191 9.92 31.31 35.45
C GLN A 191 9.75 29.79 35.49
N VAL A 192 9.65 29.19 36.67
CA VAL A 192 9.50 27.73 36.82
C VAL A 192 8.09 27.27 36.43
N SER A 193 7.04 28.05 36.74
CA SER A 193 5.67 27.75 36.26
C SER A 193 5.54 27.84 34.75
N SER A 194 6.29 28.73 34.09
CA SER A 194 6.39 28.77 32.63
C SER A 194 7.13 27.56 32.05
N TYR A 195 8.08 26.98 32.79
CA TYR A 195 8.90 25.84 32.34
C TYR A 195 8.24 24.47 32.56
N LEU A 196 7.38 24.34 33.57
CA LEU A 196 6.70 23.09 33.93
C LEU A 196 5.31 22.95 33.29
N GLY A 197 4.81 23.97 32.58
CA GLY A 197 3.54 23.94 31.85
C GLY A 197 3.55 23.14 30.54
N ILE A 198 4.50 22.23 30.35
CA ILE A 198 4.60 21.36 29.17
C ILE A 198 3.81 20.08 29.46
N ASP A 199 2.49 20.21 29.56
CA ASP A 199 1.58 19.07 29.55
C ASP A 199 1.24 18.72 28.09
N GLY A 200 2.11 17.93 27.45
CA GLY A 200 1.75 17.16 26.26
C GLY A 200 1.79 17.86 24.89
N GLU A 201 2.41 19.03 24.77
CA GLU A 201 2.73 19.63 23.46
C GLU A 201 4.07 19.10 22.94
N GLU A 202 4.15 18.82 21.63
CA GLU A 202 5.40 18.51 20.93
C GLU A 202 6.38 19.66 21.18
N VAL A 203 7.46 19.36 21.92
CA VAL A 203 8.54 20.33 22.16
C VAL A 203 9.21 20.60 20.81
N ASP A 204 9.05 21.82 20.31
CA ASP A 204 9.67 22.24 19.06
C ASP A 204 11.20 22.29 19.24
N VAL A 205 11.95 21.98 18.18
CA VAL A 205 13.42 22.08 18.16
C VAL A 205 13.84 23.51 18.53
N ASP A 206 13.07 24.51 18.11
CA ASP A 206 13.29 25.92 18.44
C ASP A 206 13.20 26.18 19.97
N GLU A 207 12.34 25.48 20.69
CA GLU A 207 12.25 25.58 22.16
C GLU A 207 13.47 24.95 22.84
N ILE A 208 13.95 23.82 22.32
CA ILE A 208 15.18 23.18 22.83
C ILE A 208 16.41 24.07 22.58
N GLU A 209 16.51 24.70 21.41
CA GLU A 209 17.57 25.66 21.11
C GLU A 209 17.54 26.86 22.06
N GLN A 210 16.34 27.37 22.38
CA GLN A 210 16.17 28.46 23.33
C GLN A 210 16.61 28.05 24.75
N ILE A 211 16.23 26.86 25.22
CA ILE A 211 16.66 26.30 26.52
C ILE A 211 18.19 26.18 26.58
N LEU A 212 18.83 25.74 25.48
CA LEU A 212 20.29 25.65 25.39
C LEU A 212 20.97 27.02 25.46
N SER A 213 20.41 28.02 24.77
CA SER A 213 20.88 29.40 24.81
C SER A 213 20.80 29.99 26.23
N ASP A 214 19.66 29.78 26.91
CA ASP A 214 19.43 30.28 28.26
C ASP A 214 20.34 29.60 29.29
N THR A 215 20.51 28.28 29.19
CA THR A 215 21.47 27.55 30.05
C THR A 215 22.92 27.99 29.81
N GLU A 216 23.32 28.31 28.58
CA GLU A 216 24.64 28.89 28.31
C GLU A 216 24.82 30.27 28.95
N SER A 217 23.80 31.12 28.88
CA SER A 217 23.79 32.45 29.50
C SER A 217 23.94 32.36 31.02
N ILE A 218 23.23 31.43 31.66
CA ILE A 218 23.35 31.14 33.10
C ILE A 218 24.76 30.67 33.43
N ILE A 219 25.27 29.65 32.73
CA ILE A 219 26.64 29.14 32.93
C ILE A 219 27.68 30.26 32.78
N HIS A 220 27.51 31.16 31.82
CA HIS A 220 28.40 32.30 31.61
C HIS A 220 28.35 33.30 32.76
N SER A 221 27.14 33.65 33.22
CA SER A 221 26.91 34.58 34.32
C SER A 221 27.47 34.05 35.63
N THR A 222 27.24 32.78 35.97
CA THR A 222 27.78 32.14 37.17
C THR A 222 29.31 32.07 37.12
N LYS A 223 29.92 31.78 35.96
CA LYS A 223 31.38 31.83 35.78
C LYS A 223 31.94 33.24 36.01
N LYS A 224 31.26 34.27 35.51
CA LYS A 224 31.67 35.68 35.66
C LYS A 224 31.58 36.11 37.13
N TRP A 225 30.51 35.70 37.82
CA TRP A 225 30.34 35.95 39.25
C TRP A 225 31.41 35.25 40.08
N CYS A 226 31.67 33.95 39.86
CA CYS A 226 32.75 33.22 40.56
C CYS A 226 34.11 33.91 40.40
N LYS A 227 34.39 34.44 39.20
CA LYS A 227 35.64 35.17 38.91
C LYS A 227 35.72 36.51 39.66
N LYS A 228 34.58 37.20 39.82
CA LYS A 228 34.51 38.49 40.54
C LYS A 228 34.74 38.31 42.04
N GLU A 229 34.19 37.25 42.62
CA GLU A 229 34.27 36.96 44.06
C GLU A 229 35.49 36.11 44.47
N ASN A 230 36.39 35.78 43.54
CA ASN A 230 37.53 34.87 43.77
C ASN A 230 37.13 33.50 44.39
N GLN A 231 35.89 33.06 44.17
CA GLN A 231 35.43 31.76 44.63
C GLN A 231 35.93 30.63 43.71
N LYS A 232 36.14 29.44 44.28
CA LYS A 232 36.54 28.28 43.49
C LYS A 232 35.31 27.72 42.80
N LYS A 233 35.46 27.32 41.54
CA LYS A 233 34.40 26.65 40.77
C LYS A 233 33.92 25.34 41.41
N SER A 234 34.73 24.73 42.27
CA SER A 234 34.39 23.54 43.05
C SER A 234 33.27 23.78 44.06
N ASP A 235 33.05 25.03 44.43
CA ASP A 235 32.12 25.41 45.50
C ASP A 235 30.68 25.55 44.95
N HIS A 236 30.50 25.36 43.63
CA HIS A 236 29.23 25.46 42.91
C HIS A 236 28.94 24.15 42.16
N PRO A 237 28.43 23.11 42.85
CA PRO A 237 28.09 21.83 42.22
C PRO A 237 27.03 21.98 41.10
N GLU A 238 26.19 23.00 41.20
CA GLU A 238 25.18 23.41 40.20
C GLU A 238 25.80 23.69 38.81
N LEU A 239 27.02 24.23 38.77
CA LEU A 239 27.75 24.47 37.52
C LEU A 239 28.22 23.16 36.85
N SER A 240 28.33 22.08 37.62
CA SER A 240 28.63 20.74 37.10
C SER A 240 27.38 20.07 36.56
N THR A 241 26.26 20.14 37.30
CA THR A 241 24.98 19.58 36.87
C THR A 241 24.43 20.32 35.63
N LEU A 242 24.49 21.65 35.57
CA LEU A 242 24.10 22.41 34.37
C LEU A 242 24.91 22.03 33.13
N LYS A 243 26.20 21.72 33.29
CA LYS A 243 27.01 21.22 32.16
C LYS A 243 26.61 19.81 31.74
N GLN A 244 26.29 18.94 32.69
CA GLN A 244 25.80 17.60 32.39
C GLN A 244 24.47 17.66 31.64
N ILE A 245 23.54 18.50 32.09
CA ILE A 245 22.26 18.74 31.42
C ILE A 245 22.49 19.25 29.99
N ARG A 246 23.32 20.28 29.81
CA ARG A 246 23.68 20.80 28.46
C ARG A 246 24.26 19.72 27.56
N ASN A 247 25.19 18.91 28.07
CA ASN A 247 25.81 17.85 27.26
C ASN A 247 24.78 16.77 26.88
N SER A 248 23.89 16.39 27.79
CA SER A 248 22.82 15.43 27.52
C SER A 248 21.82 15.95 26.48
N LEU A 249 21.46 17.23 26.54
CA LEU A 249 20.59 17.86 25.53
C LEU A 249 21.24 17.90 24.14
N ILE A 250 22.53 18.23 24.07
CA ILE A 250 23.28 18.21 22.79
C ILE A 250 23.33 16.79 22.20
N GLU A 251 23.52 15.76 23.03
CA GLU A 251 23.53 14.37 22.59
C GLU A 251 22.17 13.98 21.98
N LYS A 252 21.06 14.30 22.66
CA LYS A 252 19.72 14.06 22.15
C LYS A 252 19.40 14.80 20.84
N ILE A 253 19.87 16.04 20.67
CA ILE A 253 19.70 16.78 19.41
C ILE A 253 20.44 16.07 18.27
N ASN A 254 21.66 15.60 18.51
CA ASN A 254 22.42 14.89 17.48
C ASN A 254 21.77 13.55 17.11
N GLU A 255 21.26 12.79 18.08
CA GLU A 255 20.49 11.57 17.84
C GLU A 255 19.24 11.84 17.00
N PHE A 256 18.52 12.93 17.31
CA PHE A 256 17.36 13.36 16.54
C PHE A 256 17.73 13.77 15.11
N GLU A 257 18.79 14.56 14.92
CA GLU A 257 19.28 14.93 13.59
C GLU A 257 19.72 13.72 12.76
N GLU A 258 20.38 12.73 13.38
CA GLU A 258 20.82 11.51 12.71
C GLU A 258 19.61 10.66 12.29
N THR A 259 18.61 10.53 13.16
CA THR A 259 17.34 9.88 12.86
C THR A 259 16.62 10.60 11.71
N PHE A 260 16.50 11.92 11.79
CA PHE A 260 15.84 12.73 10.76
C PHE A 260 16.59 12.69 9.42
N ARG A 261 17.92 12.70 9.42
CA ARG A 261 18.72 12.50 8.21
C ARG A 261 18.54 11.10 7.65
N SER A 262 18.46 10.06 8.48
CA SER A 262 18.21 8.70 8.01
C SER A 262 16.85 8.57 7.33
N ILE A 263 15.82 9.23 7.89
CA ILE A 263 14.47 9.31 7.30
C ILE A 263 14.48 10.10 5.99
N LEU A 264 15.17 11.25 5.94
CA LEU A 264 15.25 12.07 4.73
C LEU A 264 16.09 11.45 3.62
N VAL A 265 17.07 10.60 3.96
CA VAL A 265 17.85 9.84 2.98
C VAL A 265 17.02 8.69 2.39
N PHE A 266 15.89 8.33 3.01
CA PHE A 266 15.11 7.15 2.65
C PHE A 266 14.15 7.32 1.45
N ASP A 267 13.90 8.52 0.91
CA ASP A 267 12.81 8.66 -0.10
C ASP A 267 13.05 9.68 -1.21
N LEU A 268 14.25 9.68 -1.79
CA LEU A 268 14.42 10.06 -3.19
C LEU A 268 15.29 9.01 -3.88
N ASP A 269 14.74 7.81 -3.95
CA ASP A 269 15.28 6.76 -4.80
C ASP A 269 15.51 7.33 -6.20
N SER A 270 16.68 7.06 -6.77
CA SER A 270 17.06 7.51 -8.12
C SER A 270 16.07 7.09 -9.22
N GLU A 271 15.15 6.16 -8.91
CA GLU A 271 14.00 5.81 -9.73
C GLU A 271 12.98 6.95 -9.86
N PHE A 272 12.73 7.74 -8.82
CA PHE A 272 11.81 8.89 -8.89
C PHE A 272 12.36 10.00 -9.80
N ASP A 273 13.68 10.20 -9.77
CA ASP A 273 14.41 11.12 -10.65
C ASP A 273 14.46 10.64 -12.12
N ASN A 274 14.28 9.34 -12.37
CA ASN A 274 14.15 8.78 -13.71
C ASN A 274 12.70 8.84 -14.21
N GLU A 275 11.70 8.64 -13.35
CA GLU A 275 10.28 8.82 -13.69
C GLU A 275 9.95 10.28 -14.06
N LEU A 276 10.54 11.26 -13.36
CA LEU A 276 10.41 12.70 -13.68
C LEU A 276 11.08 13.11 -15.00
N LYS A 277 12.07 12.35 -15.48
CA LYS A 277 12.73 12.59 -16.77
C LYS A 277 12.02 11.92 -17.93
N GLU A 278 11.22 10.88 -17.68
CA GLU A 278 10.42 10.20 -18.70
C GLU A 278 9.02 10.81 -18.88
N SER A 279 8.56 11.64 -17.94
CA SER A 279 7.34 12.44 -18.12
C SER A 279 7.64 13.72 -18.92
N ASP A 280 7.78 13.60 -20.24
CA ASP A 280 7.75 14.75 -21.16
C ASP A 280 6.34 15.38 -21.14
N PHE A 281 6.17 16.39 -20.28
CA PHE A 281 5.08 17.37 -20.30
C PHE A 281 5.63 18.78 -20.57
#